data_AF-A0A0N4XDT3-F1
#
_entry.id   AF-A0A0N4XDT3-F1
#
_cell.length_a   1.000
_cell.length_b   1.000
_cell.length_c   1.000
_cell.angle_alpha   90.00
_cell.angle_beta   90.00
_cell.angle_gamma   90.00
#
_symmetry.space_group_name_H-M   'P 1'
#
loop_
_entity.id
_entity.type
_entity.pdbx_description
1 polymer ?
#
loop_
_entity_poly.entity_id
_entity_poly.type
_entity_poly.pdbx_seq_one_letter_code
_entity_poly.pdbx_strand_id
1 'polypeptide(L)'
;MGRKLSASGLASPFGMIDGGSFVAERRESARYKYQLRAVSEHRGVPQSGHFVTYRRGISNPHVWHLTNDAKVKQVPYTQVASAQAYMLYYERMQPNRWYKQNNLLMRP
;
A
#
# COMPACT_ATOMS: atom_id res chain seq x y z
N MET A 1 -34.61 -8.78 -2.36
CA MET A 1 -34.13 -7.97 -1.22
C MET A 1 -32.61 -7.82 -1.34
N GLY A 2 -32.17 -6.64 -1.81
CA GLY A 2 -30.78 -6.36 -2.14
C GLY A 2 -29.90 -6.24 -0.90
N ARG A 3 -28.72 -6.86 -0.92
CA ARG A 3 -27.70 -6.70 0.11
C ARG A 3 -27.15 -5.28 0.02
N LYS A 4 -27.41 -4.47 1.05
CA LYS A 4 -26.74 -3.18 1.28
C LYS A 4 -25.23 -3.41 1.28
N LEU A 5 -24.53 -2.81 0.32
CA LEU A 5 -23.08 -2.65 0.38
C LEU A 5 -22.79 -1.64 1.49
N SER A 6 -22.25 -2.13 2.62
CA SER A 6 -21.76 -1.28 3.70
C SER A 6 -20.56 -0.51 3.18
N ALA A 7 -20.76 0.79 2.94
CA ALA A 7 -19.71 1.76 2.72
C ALA A 7 -18.89 1.88 4.01
N SER A 8 -17.75 1.20 4.06
CA SER A 8 -16.71 1.42 5.08
C SER A 8 -15.32 1.23 4.47
N GLY A 9 -15.12 1.81 3.29
CA GLY A 9 -13.80 2.04 2.71
C GLY A 9 -13.18 3.30 3.31
N LEU A 10 -13.05 3.39 4.64
CA LEU A 10 -12.17 4.40 5.23
C LEU A 10 -10.75 3.96 4.90
N ALA A 11 -10.13 4.64 3.94
CA ALA A 11 -8.74 4.44 3.57
C ALA A 11 -7.90 4.40 4.86
N SER A 12 -7.25 3.26 5.10
CA SER A 12 -6.44 3.05 6.29
C SER A 12 -5.35 4.12 6.40
N PRO A 13 -5.01 4.63 7.61
CA PRO A 13 -4.27 5.89 7.78
C PRO A 13 -2.86 5.98 7.15
N PHE A 14 -2.33 4.92 6.53
CA PHE A 14 -1.01 4.93 5.89
C PHE A 14 -0.93 4.10 4.61
N GLY A 15 -2.07 3.94 3.91
CA GLY A 15 -2.13 3.12 2.71
C GLY A 15 -1.89 1.66 3.09
N MET A 16 -2.59 1.18 4.11
CA MET A 16 -2.60 -0.23 4.46
C MET A 16 -3.82 -0.88 3.82
N ILE A 17 -3.62 -2.02 3.19
CA ILE A 17 -4.71 -2.83 2.64
C ILE A 17 -4.67 -4.22 3.26
N ASP A 18 -5.86 -4.76 3.55
CA ASP A 18 -6.03 -6.14 4.00
C ASP A 18 -6.12 -7.07 2.79
N GLY A 19 -5.19 -8.01 2.68
CA GLY A 19 -5.17 -9.00 1.59
C GLY A 19 -6.29 -10.03 1.68
N GLY A 20 -7.00 -10.14 2.81
CA GLY A 20 -8.02 -11.16 3.02
C GLY A 20 -9.33 -10.97 2.25
N SER A 21 -9.64 -9.75 1.81
CA SER A 21 -10.95 -9.42 1.23
C SER A 21 -11.11 -9.87 -0.24
N PHE A 22 -10.00 -9.94 -1.00
CA PHE A 22 -10.03 -10.15 -2.45
C PHE A 22 -9.44 -11.49 -2.93
N VAL A 23 -8.92 -12.32 -2.02
CA VAL A 23 -8.33 -13.62 -2.38
C VAL A 23 -9.31 -14.76 -2.08
N ALA A 24 -9.56 -15.62 -3.07
CA ALA A 24 -10.45 -16.78 -2.97
C ALA A 24 -10.07 -17.70 -1.80
N GLU A 25 -8.77 -17.81 -1.52
CA GLU A 25 -8.20 -18.55 -0.39
C GLU A 25 -8.15 -17.68 0.88
N ARG A 26 -9.34 -17.39 1.41
CA ARG A 26 -9.60 -16.44 2.51
C ARG A 26 -8.81 -16.72 3.80
N ARG A 27 -8.38 -17.97 4.03
CA ARG A 27 -7.75 -18.40 5.30
C ARG A 27 -6.27 -18.06 5.43
N GLU A 28 -5.53 -18.06 4.33
CA GLU A 28 -4.11 -17.66 4.35
C GLU A 28 -3.96 -16.17 4.09
N SER A 29 -4.69 -15.63 3.13
CA SER A 29 -4.49 -14.25 2.67
C SER A 29 -4.97 -13.17 3.65
N ALA A 30 -5.94 -13.49 4.52
CA ALA A 30 -6.38 -12.63 5.63
C ALA A 30 -5.32 -12.43 6.74
N ARG A 31 -4.16 -13.11 6.64
CA ARG A 31 -3.07 -13.00 7.61
C ARG A 31 -2.06 -11.90 7.26
N TYR A 32 -2.23 -11.24 6.10
CA TYR A 32 -1.22 -10.36 5.55
C TYR A 32 -1.75 -8.94 5.37
N LYS A 33 -1.16 -8.04 6.14
CA LYS A 33 -1.32 -6.60 5.94
C LYS A 33 -0.30 -6.17 4.90
N TYR A 34 -0.72 -5.38 3.94
CA TYR A 34 0.19 -4.80 2.97
C TYR A 34 0.40 -3.33 3.29
N GLN A 35 1.63 -2.85 3.15
CA GLN A 35 1.99 -1.46 3.37
C GLN A 35 2.38 -0.81 2.06
N LEU A 36 1.81 0.36 1.77
CA LEU A 36 2.15 1.13 0.59
C LEU A 36 3.62 1.56 0.65
N ARG A 37 4.38 1.18 -0.39
CA ARG A 37 5.81 1.44 -0.54
C ARG A 37 6.11 2.55 -1.53
N ALA A 38 5.37 2.60 -2.64
CA ALA A 38 5.49 3.67 -3.63
C ALA A 38 4.20 3.86 -4.45
N VAL A 39 4.07 5.05 -5.03
CA VAL A 39 3.00 5.45 -5.97
C VAL A 39 3.65 6.06 -7.19
N SER A 40 3.43 5.49 -8.37
CA SER A 40 3.75 6.16 -9.63
C SER A 40 2.53 6.92 -10.12
N GLU A 41 2.70 8.21 -10.37
CA GLU A 41 1.69 9.13 -10.87
C GLU A 41 2.05 9.52 -12.30
N HIS A 42 1.13 9.31 -13.23
CA HIS A 42 1.25 9.80 -14.59
C HIS A 42 0.59 11.18 -14.69
N ARG A 43 1.33 12.18 -15.16
CA ARG A 43 0.84 13.56 -15.34
C ARG A 43 0.82 13.90 -16.81
N GLY A 44 -0.36 14.02 -17.38
CA GLY A 44 -0.54 14.34 -18.80
C GLY A 44 -1.70 13.57 -19.42
N VAL A 45 -1.68 13.51 -20.74
CA VAL A 45 -2.68 12.81 -21.55
C VAL A 45 -2.24 11.37 -21.81
N PRO A 46 -3.15 10.43 -22.15
CA PRO A 46 -2.78 9.03 -22.31
C PRO A 46 -1.62 8.75 -23.29
N GLN A 47 -1.43 9.60 -24.30
CA GLN A 47 -0.40 9.44 -25.33
C GLN A 47 0.91 10.20 -25.01
N SER A 48 0.92 11.08 -24.00
CA SER A 48 2.07 11.91 -23.67
C SER A 48 1.95 12.47 -22.26
N GLY A 49 3.03 12.44 -21.51
CA GLY A 49 3.05 12.98 -20.17
C GLY A 49 4.37 12.69 -19.48
N HIS A 50 4.32 12.82 -18.15
CA HIS A 50 5.49 12.67 -17.31
C HIS A 50 5.17 11.80 -16.10
N PHE A 51 6.06 10.86 -15.81
CA PHE A 51 5.94 10.04 -14.62
C PHE A 51 6.73 10.64 -13.47
N VAL A 52 6.08 10.70 -12.32
CA VAL A 52 6.75 10.95 -11.05
C VAL A 52 6.43 9.83 -10.08
N THR A 53 7.33 9.59 -9.13
CA THR A 53 7.15 8.54 -8.14
C THR A 53 7.23 9.12 -6.74
N TYR A 54 6.20 8.85 -5.94
CA TYR A 54 6.26 9.02 -4.50
C TYR A 54 6.73 7.72 -3.88
N ARG A 55 7.81 7.74 -3.10
CA ARG A 55 8.34 6.54 -2.44
C ARG A 55 8.58 6.77 -0.96
N ARG A 56 8.35 5.72 -0.19
CA ARG A 56 8.69 5.67 1.23
C ARG A 56 10.21 5.65 1.39
N GLY A 57 10.72 6.32 2.42
CA GLY A 57 12.14 6.32 2.77
C GLY A 57 12.64 4.92 3.13
N ILE A 58 13.91 4.64 2.82
CA ILE A 58 14.53 3.34 3.14
C ILE A 58 14.85 3.27 4.63
N SER A 59 15.51 4.30 5.17
CA SER A 59 15.92 4.34 6.58
C SER A 59 14.80 4.73 7.54
N ASN A 60 13.86 5.56 7.09
CA ASN A 60 12.72 5.99 7.89
C ASN A 60 11.40 5.72 7.13
N PRO A 61 10.58 4.75 7.58
CA PRO A 61 9.35 4.36 6.90
C PRO A 61 8.22 5.40 7.03
N HIS A 62 8.39 6.46 7.83
CA HIS A 62 7.42 7.55 7.96
C HIS A 62 7.71 8.73 7.03
N VAL A 63 8.89 8.75 6.41
CA VAL A 63 9.30 9.80 5.47
C VAL A 63 8.92 9.39 4.05
N TRP A 64 8.38 10.33 3.29
CA TRP A 64 8.06 10.16 1.88
C TRP A 64 8.88 11.11 1.02
N HIS A 65 9.25 10.64 -0.16
CA HIS A 65 10.00 11.42 -1.14
C HIS A 65 9.25 11.41 -2.47
N LEU A 66 9.16 12.57 -3.10
CA LEU A 66 8.79 12.70 -4.50
C LEU A 66 10.07 12.71 -5.33
N THR A 67 10.22 11.72 -6.21
CA THR A 67 11.27 11.62 -7.20
C THR A 67 10.71 12.03 -8.57
N ASN A 68 11.21 13.14 -9.08
CA ASN A 68 10.88 13.70 -10.39
C ASN A 68 12.19 13.79 -11.20
N ASP A 69 12.48 12.74 -11.97
CA ASP A 69 13.76 12.53 -12.65
C ASP A 69 14.95 12.67 -11.68
N ALA A 70 15.88 13.58 -11.98
CA ALA A 70 17.04 13.86 -11.15
C ALA A 70 16.70 14.61 -9.84
N LYS A 71 15.47 15.14 -9.68
CA LYS A 71 15.08 15.95 -8.53
C LYS A 71 14.34 15.10 -7.50
N VAL A 72 14.91 15.00 -6.29
CA VAL A 72 14.30 14.30 -5.16
C VAL A 72 13.97 15.30 -4.06
N LYS A 73 12.74 15.29 -3.55
CA LYS A 73 12.34 16.12 -2.41
C LYS A 73 11.51 15.33 -1.41
N GLN A 74 11.68 15.64 -0.13
CA GLN A 74 10.82 15.10 0.92
C GLN A 74 9.42 15.75 0.84
N VAL A 75 8.37 14.96 1.07
CA VAL A 75 6.97 15.39 0.98
C VAL A 75 6.13 14.76 2.09
N PRO A 76 5.03 15.39 2.52
CA PRO A 76 4.11 14.79 3.48
C PRO A 76 3.30 13.66 2.84
N TYR A 77 2.85 12.70 3.66
CA TYR A 77 2.00 11.60 3.20
C TYR A 77 0.68 12.08 2.59
N THR A 78 0.15 13.22 3.03
CA THR A 78 -1.07 13.81 2.45
C THR A 78 -0.94 14.05 0.94
N GLN A 79 0.24 14.45 0.47
CA GLN A 79 0.51 14.62 -0.96
C GLN A 79 0.57 13.27 -1.70
N VAL A 80 1.10 12.23 -1.05
CA VAL A 80 1.13 10.87 -1.60
C VAL A 80 -0.28 10.30 -1.73
N ALA A 81 -1.11 10.52 -0.70
CA ALA A 81 -2.50 10.06 -0.66
C ALA A 81 -3.40 10.77 -1.66
N SER A 82 -3.07 12.01 -2.04
CA SER A 82 -3.80 12.77 -3.06
C SER A 82 -3.35 12.51 -4.49
N ALA A 83 -2.30 11.71 -4.71
CA ALA A 83 -1.76 11.46 -6.03
C ALA A 83 -2.77 10.72 -6.94
N GLN A 84 -2.82 11.10 -8.21
CA GLN A 84 -3.57 10.37 -9.23
C GLN A 84 -2.78 9.12 -9.64
N ALA A 85 -2.84 8.11 -8.79
CA ALA A 85 -2.02 6.91 -8.91
C ALA A 85 -2.29 6.17 -10.22
N TYR A 86 -1.24 6.00 -11.03
CA TYR A 86 -1.23 5.08 -12.16
C TYR A 86 -0.86 3.66 -11.71
N MET A 87 0.13 3.54 -10.82
CA MET A 87 0.57 2.26 -10.27
C MET A 87 0.91 2.38 -8.78
N LEU A 88 0.50 1.39 -7.99
CA LEU A 88 0.77 1.32 -6.56
C LEU A 88 1.67 0.11 -6.27
N TYR A 89 2.71 0.32 -5.47
CA TYR A 89 3.62 -0.72 -5.03
C TYR A 89 3.40 -0.96 -3.54
N TYR A 90 3.08 -2.20 -3.18
CA TYR A 90 2.86 -2.62 -1.80
C TYR A 90 3.87 -3.68 -1.40
N GLU A 91 4.30 -3.63 -0.14
CA GLU A 91 5.05 -4.72 0.46
C GLU A 91 4.19 -5.48 1.46
N ARG A 92 4.36 -6.80 1.50
CA ARG A 92 3.70 -7.65 2.47
C ARG A 92 4.35 -7.44 3.83
N MET A 93 3.58 -6.97 4.81
CA MET A 93 4.03 -6.97 6.19
C MET A 93 3.99 -8.42 6.71
N GLN A 94 5.05 -8.82 7.42
CA GLN A 94 5.07 -10.12 8.09
C GLN A 94 3.81 -10.28 8.96
N PRO A 95 3.28 -11.51 9.10
CA PRO A 95 2.13 -11.74 9.96
C PRO A 95 2.47 -11.23 11.36
N ASN A 96 1.58 -10.40 11.86
CA ASN A 96 1.74 -9.64 13.07
C ASN A 96 2.18 -10.56 14.24
N ARG A 97 3.02 -10.08 15.16
CA ARG A 97 3.63 -10.92 16.23
C ARG A 97 2.58 -11.66 17.07
N TRP A 98 1.35 -11.14 17.14
CA TRP A 98 0.22 -11.80 17.79
C TRP A 98 -0.17 -13.15 17.18
N TYR A 99 0.11 -13.38 15.89
CA TYR A 99 -0.07 -14.69 15.24
C TYR A 99 1.09 -15.65 15.53
N LYS A 100 2.27 -15.14 15.95
CA LYS A 100 3.41 -16.01 16.29
C LYS A 100 3.19 -16.80 17.59
N GLN A 101 2.21 -16.44 18.41
CA GLN A 101 1.92 -17.14 19.66
C GLN A 101 1.29 -18.54 19.44
N ASN A 102 0.77 -18.85 18.24
CA ASN A 102 0.04 -20.10 17.98
C ASN A 102 0.71 -21.10 17.03
N ASN A 103 1.97 -20.89 16.62
CA ASN A 103 2.71 -21.86 15.81
C ASN A 103 3.68 -22.70 16.66
N LEU A 104 3.14 -23.43 17.64
CA LEU A 104 3.80 -24.66 18.07
C LEU A 104 3.63 -25.68 16.94
N LEU A 105 4.78 -26.14 16.43
CA LEU A 105 4.96 -27.30 15.54
C LEU A 105 4.42 -27.16 14.11
N MET A 106 5.24 -26.59 13.24
CA MET A 106 5.64 -27.31 12.02
C MET A 106 7.06 -26.86 11.65
N ARG A 107 8.04 -27.58 12.20
CA ARG A 107 9.37 -27.72 11.59
C ARG A 107 9.37 -29.05 10.85
N PRO A 108 9.96 -29.16 9.65
CA PRO A 108 10.45 -30.46 9.20
C PRO A 108 11.51 -30.97 10.19
#